data_AF-A0A421JSG7-F1
#
_entry.id   AF-A0A421JSG7-F1
#
_cell.length_a   1.000
_cell.length_b   1.000
_cell.length_c   1.000
_cell.angle_alpha   90.00
_cell.angle_beta   90.00
_cell.angle_gamma   90.00
#
_symmetry.space_group_name_H-M   'P 1'
#
loop_
_entity.id
_entity.type
_entity.pdbx_description
1 polymer ?
#
loop_
_entity_poly.entity_id
_entity_poly.type
_entity_poly.pdbx_seq_one_letter_code
_entity_poly.pdbx_strand_id
1 'polypeptide(L)'
;MPVPQGISLSTTFVNVTILIFKLFAVYFQELIGYKNNKDQNKDSSKNPLTAAETLDHTNDAFKHSIINSRNISEITAISGYVIREHVITTRDGYLLVIHKLENPKLFTRRGSYRQTDKIVYFHHGLMTSSELFVLGSTKEKTLPYLLADLGYDVWLGNNRGNKYSRKHLKLSVSDPRFWDFSLDEFSYFDIPDTITYIKNYYPVFDDVKITYIGFSQGCSQLFASLSLNPSLNSSIKLFVGLSPAIIPQNLNHPMFKLIVRQTASDNAFLYSLFGKRAILPSVSFWSVILGPRLYEMIVDKSLSLLFGWDGKNISQLQKEIGYPHMFSNSSVKSLLHWFQIIGAKRFQMFNETCDFGLTRLSSLSESSQKKSNLVAPFPIADHLNVPMLLFYGDEDILVDINKTKNVIVDNNEIMREKLQLILCQGYEHMDTLWGDNVYEDVFVKIIERLEQDSKGNIDNGIGVNNKTSIASISLQPDSSKSTNGNKTLEKPITNIVINGNNTREQYINGHNKITEQEGNMKVTNRIVLEHKDNKIDISNRKLINYRVY
;
A
#
# COMPACT_ATOMS: atom_id res chain seq x y z
N MET A 1 -63.39 12.10 6.30
CA MET A 1 -62.44 12.78 5.41
C MET A 1 -61.28 11.84 5.14
N PRO A 2 -60.94 11.50 3.90
CA PRO A 2 -59.81 10.63 3.62
C PRO A 2 -58.49 11.40 3.88
N VAL A 3 -57.56 10.71 4.50
CA VAL A 3 -56.19 11.13 4.82
C VAL A 3 -55.46 11.50 3.52
N PRO A 4 -54.69 12.61 3.45
CA PRO A 4 -53.90 12.90 2.26
C PRO A 4 -52.88 11.78 2.03
N GLN A 5 -52.94 11.20 0.84
CA GLN A 5 -51.98 10.20 0.37
C GLN A 5 -50.55 10.73 0.50
N GLY A 6 -49.69 9.93 1.11
CA GLY A 6 -48.29 10.27 1.35
C GLY A 6 -47.56 10.61 0.05
N ILE A 7 -46.68 11.60 0.14
CA ILE A 7 -45.68 11.84 -0.89
C ILE A 7 -44.82 10.58 -0.94
N SER A 8 -44.95 9.82 -2.04
CA SER A 8 -44.15 8.62 -2.25
C SER A 8 -42.66 8.96 -2.21
N LEU A 9 -41.89 8.24 -1.37
CA LEU A 9 -40.42 8.29 -1.36
C LEU A 9 -39.80 8.04 -2.74
N SER A 10 -40.53 7.41 -3.66
CA SER A 10 -40.09 7.24 -5.06
C SER A 10 -39.99 8.58 -5.81
N THR A 11 -40.85 9.56 -5.51
CA THR A 11 -40.88 10.84 -6.24
C THR A 11 -39.72 11.73 -5.83
N THR A 12 -39.36 11.75 -4.55
CA THR A 12 -38.18 12.48 -4.05
C THR A 12 -36.88 11.83 -4.50
N PHE A 13 -36.81 10.49 -4.52
CA PHE A 13 -35.66 9.74 -5.04
C PHE A 13 -35.46 9.97 -6.54
N VAL A 14 -36.53 9.88 -7.33
CA VAL A 14 -36.51 10.21 -8.77
C VAL A 14 -36.09 11.66 -8.99
N ASN A 15 -36.58 12.61 -8.19
CA ASN A 15 -36.19 14.02 -8.32
C ASN A 15 -34.73 14.30 -7.93
N VAL A 16 -34.17 13.60 -6.93
CA VAL A 16 -32.75 13.72 -6.55
C VAL A 16 -31.85 13.02 -7.57
N THR A 17 -32.23 11.84 -8.07
CA THR A 17 -31.51 11.19 -9.17
C THR A 17 -31.56 12.02 -10.44
N ILE A 18 -32.72 12.63 -10.78
CA ILE A 18 -32.85 13.58 -11.89
C ILE A 18 -32.02 14.84 -11.62
N LEU A 19 -31.91 15.32 -10.38
CA LEU A 19 -31.07 16.48 -10.06
C LEU A 19 -29.59 16.16 -10.19
N ILE A 20 -29.13 14.99 -9.71
CA ILE A 20 -27.75 14.51 -9.89
C ILE A 20 -27.47 14.28 -11.37
N PHE A 21 -28.41 13.70 -12.12
CA PHE A 21 -28.28 13.47 -13.56
C PHE A 21 -28.33 14.79 -14.36
N LYS A 22 -29.11 15.78 -13.92
CA LYS A 22 -29.12 17.13 -14.50
C LYS A 22 -27.85 17.90 -14.17
N LEU A 23 -27.31 17.76 -12.96
CA LEU A 23 -25.99 18.31 -12.60
C LEU A 23 -24.89 17.65 -13.44
N PHE A 24 -24.97 16.32 -13.62
CA PHE A 24 -24.06 15.58 -14.49
C PHE A 24 -24.22 16.00 -15.96
N ALA A 25 -25.45 16.18 -16.46
CA ALA A 25 -25.74 16.55 -17.84
C ALA A 25 -25.43 18.02 -18.17
N VAL A 26 -25.67 18.95 -17.25
CA VAL A 26 -25.27 20.37 -17.39
C VAL A 26 -23.75 20.49 -17.38
N TYR A 27 -23.07 19.72 -16.52
CA TYR A 27 -21.61 19.65 -16.51
C TYR A 27 -21.03 18.96 -17.75
N PHE A 28 -21.71 17.93 -18.27
CA PHE A 28 -21.38 17.24 -19.52
C PHE A 28 -21.59 18.14 -20.75
N GLN A 29 -22.59 19.04 -20.72
CA GLN A 29 -22.80 20.06 -21.74
C GLN A 29 -21.69 21.13 -21.74
N GLU A 30 -21.16 21.52 -20.58
CA GLU A 30 -19.98 22.39 -20.49
C GLU A 30 -18.71 21.71 -21.03
N LEU A 31 -18.55 20.40 -20.81
CA LEU A 31 -17.43 19.60 -21.31
C LEU A 31 -17.43 19.41 -22.84
N ILE A 32 -18.61 19.22 -23.45
CA ILE A 32 -18.74 19.09 -24.92
C ILE A 32 -18.62 20.45 -25.62
N GLY A 33 -18.93 21.55 -24.93
CA GLY A 33 -18.80 22.92 -25.45
C GLY A 33 -17.35 23.38 -25.71
N TYR A 34 -16.34 22.61 -25.27
CA TYR A 34 -14.93 22.99 -25.36
C TYR A 34 -14.07 21.92 -26.06
N LYS A 35 -14.34 21.65 -27.35
CA LYS A 35 -13.33 21.40 -28.41
C LYS A 35 -14.01 20.97 -29.71
N ASN A 36 -14.30 21.95 -30.56
CA ASN A 36 -14.27 21.77 -32.00
C ASN A 36 -12.94 22.36 -32.50
N ASN A 37 -11.97 21.50 -32.82
CA ASN A 37 -11.01 21.80 -33.87
C ASN A 37 -10.63 20.47 -34.54
N LYS A 38 -11.17 20.32 -35.75
CA LYS A 38 -10.72 19.37 -36.75
C LYS A 38 -9.42 19.88 -37.37
N ASP A 39 -8.56 18.93 -37.71
CA ASP A 39 -7.57 18.89 -38.81
C ASP A 39 -6.27 18.25 -38.29
N GLN A 40 -5.60 17.32 -38.97
CA GLN A 40 -5.80 16.65 -40.25
C GLN A 40 -4.96 15.35 -40.21
N ASN A 41 -5.46 14.31 -40.89
CA ASN A 41 -4.67 13.13 -41.27
C ASN A 41 -3.49 13.54 -42.16
N LYS A 42 -2.31 12.96 -41.90
CA LYS A 42 -1.34 12.64 -42.96
C LYS A 42 -0.56 11.37 -42.62
N ASP A 43 -0.81 10.38 -43.47
CA ASP A 43 0.07 9.32 -44.00
C ASP A 43 1.47 9.19 -43.38
N SER A 44 1.82 7.99 -42.89
CA SER A 44 3.21 7.61 -42.64
C SER A 44 3.52 6.20 -43.12
N SER A 45 4.39 6.16 -44.13
CA SER A 45 5.14 5.00 -44.56
C SER A 45 6.01 4.46 -43.42
N LYS A 46 6.18 3.14 -43.39
CA LYS A 46 6.93 2.40 -42.36
C LYS A 46 8.42 2.77 -42.37
N ASN A 47 8.81 3.67 -41.47
CA ASN A 47 10.19 3.80 -40.99
C ASN A 47 10.34 3.07 -39.64
N PRO A 48 11.54 2.59 -39.29
CA PRO A 48 11.79 2.00 -37.98
C PRO A 48 11.62 3.06 -36.88
N LEU A 49 10.86 2.69 -35.84
CA LEU A 49 10.53 3.55 -34.70
C LEU A 49 11.79 4.02 -33.97
N THR A 50 11.81 5.29 -33.58
CA THR A 50 12.83 5.85 -32.70
C THR A 50 12.71 5.26 -31.28
N ALA A 51 13.74 5.40 -30.44
CA ALA A 51 13.72 4.90 -29.07
C ALA A 51 12.60 5.52 -28.22
N ALA A 52 12.25 6.79 -28.46
CA ALA A 52 11.15 7.47 -27.79
C ALA A 52 9.79 6.91 -28.23
N GLU A 53 9.57 6.72 -29.54
CA GLU A 53 8.35 6.11 -30.06
C GLU A 53 8.21 4.64 -29.61
N THR A 54 9.33 3.93 -29.50
CA THR A 54 9.35 2.55 -28.98
C THR A 54 8.93 2.50 -27.52
N LEU A 55 9.46 3.41 -26.69
CA LEU A 55 9.07 3.53 -25.28
C LEU A 55 7.58 3.88 -25.13
N ASP A 56 7.10 4.82 -25.95
CA ASP A 56 5.69 5.25 -25.95
C ASP A 56 4.76 4.10 -26.35
N HIS A 57 5.10 3.37 -27.42
CA HIS A 57 4.38 2.16 -27.82
C HIS A 57 4.38 1.07 -26.74
N THR A 58 5.50 0.86 -26.03
CA THR A 58 5.56 -0.12 -24.94
C THR A 58 4.71 0.30 -23.74
N ASN A 59 4.70 1.60 -23.40
CA ASN A 59 3.87 2.14 -22.33
C ASN A 59 2.38 2.01 -22.66
N ASP A 60 1.99 2.27 -23.91
CA ASP A 60 0.63 2.10 -24.37
C ASP A 60 0.18 0.64 -24.35
N ALA A 61 1.02 -0.30 -24.81
CA ALA A 61 0.71 -1.73 -24.75
C ALA A 61 0.56 -2.24 -23.30
N PHE A 62 1.45 -1.82 -22.39
CA PHE A 62 1.36 -2.15 -20.97
C PHE A 62 0.08 -1.58 -20.35
N LYS A 63 -0.17 -0.27 -20.55
CA LYS A 63 -1.38 0.41 -20.09
C LYS A 63 -2.65 -0.30 -20.57
N HIS A 64 -2.75 -0.59 -21.87
CA HIS A 64 -3.90 -1.29 -22.43
C HIS A 64 -4.09 -2.70 -21.84
N SER A 65 -3.01 -3.41 -21.55
CA SER A 65 -3.09 -4.74 -20.93
C SER A 65 -3.63 -4.66 -19.50
N ILE A 66 -3.15 -3.69 -18.71
CA ILE A 66 -3.61 -3.52 -17.33
C ILE A 66 -5.07 -3.07 -17.29
N ILE A 67 -5.46 -2.06 -18.08
CA ILE A 67 -6.85 -1.56 -18.11
C ILE A 67 -7.85 -2.67 -18.43
N ASN A 68 -7.51 -3.56 -19.36
CA ASN A 68 -8.39 -4.65 -19.78
C ASN A 68 -8.34 -5.90 -18.88
N SER A 69 -7.49 -5.89 -17.85
CA SER A 69 -7.39 -7.00 -16.90
C SER A 69 -8.65 -7.09 -16.04
N ARG A 70 -9.16 -8.30 -15.82
CA ARG A 70 -10.41 -8.53 -15.07
C ARG A 70 -10.17 -8.54 -13.56
N ASN A 71 -9.00 -9.00 -13.14
CA ASN A 71 -8.64 -9.25 -11.75
C ASN A 71 -7.13 -9.11 -11.52
N ILE A 72 -6.74 -9.21 -10.26
CA ILE A 72 -5.36 -9.07 -9.80
C ILE A 72 -4.42 -10.12 -10.39
N SER A 73 -4.92 -11.33 -10.68
CA SER A 73 -4.13 -12.40 -11.28
C SER A 73 -3.69 -12.03 -12.70
N GLU A 74 -4.56 -11.38 -13.48
CA GLU A 74 -4.21 -10.88 -14.81
C GLU A 74 -3.28 -9.66 -14.73
N ILE A 75 -3.56 -8.72 -13.83
CA ILE A 75 -2.72 -7.53 -13.60
C ILE A 75 -1.27 -7.92 -13.29
N THR A 76 -1.10 -8.88 -12.37
CA THR A 76 0.22 -9.32 -11.91
C THR A 76 0.94 -10.22 -12.92
N ALA A 77 0.19 -10.99 -13.71
CA ALA A 77 0.74 -11.83 -14.78
C ALA A 77 1.42 -11.00 -15.88
N ILE A 78 0.91 -9.81 -16.19
CA ILE A 78 1.54 -8.88 -17.15
C ILE A 78 2.98 -8.54 -16.74
N SER A 79 3.23 -8.41 -15.44
CA SER A 79 4.55 -8.15 -14.86
C SER A 79 5.35 -9.43 -14.54
N GLY A 80 4.84 -10.61 -14.92
CA GLY A 80 5.49 -11.90 -14.75
C GLY A 80 5.40 -12.49 -13.33
N TYR A 81 4.44 -12.05 -12.51
CA TYR A 81 4.16 -12.61 -11.20
C TYR A 81 2.91 -13.49 -11.22
N VAL A 82 2.75 -14.32 -10.20
CA VAL A 82 1.58 -15.19 -10.02
C VAL A 82 0.91 -14.88 -8.69
N ILE A 83 -0.42 -14.87 -8.69
CA ILE A 83 -1.24 -14.74 -7.48
C ILE A 83 -1.80 -16.11 -7.10
N ARG A 84 -1.69 -16.47 -5.83
CA ARG A 84 -2.49 -17.54 -5.22
C ARG A 84 -3.58 -16.93 -4.37
N GLU A 85 -4.80 -17.40 -4.58
CA GLU A 85 -5.96 -17.03 -3.77
C GLU A 85 -6.05 -17.93 -2.54
N HIS A 86 -6.33 -17.32 -1.40
CA HIS A 86 -6.57 -18.01 -0.13
C HIS A 86 -7.91 -17.53 0.45
N VAL A 87 -8.76 -18.46 0.81
CA VAL A 87 -10.09 -18.17 1.37
C VAL A 87 -10.03 -18.29 2.89
N ILE A 88 -10.37 -17.21 3.58
CA ILE A 88 -10.47 -17.12 5.04
C ILE A 88 -11.93 -17.04 5.43
N THR A 89 -12.35 -17.80 6.44
CA THR A 89 -13.68 -17.66 7.05
C THR A 89 -13.54 -16.86 8.32
N THR A 90 -14.18 -15.69 8.37
CA THR A 90 -14.21 -14.87 9.59
C THR A 90 -15.11 -15.52 10.63
N ARG A 91 -14.90 -15.19 11.91
CA ARG A 91 -15.72 -15.70 13.03
C ARG A 91 -17.21 -15.40 12.90
N ASP A 92 -17.58 -14.31 12.23
CA ASP A 92 -18.97 -13.96 11.94
C ASP A 92 -19.49 -14.48 10.59
N GLY A 93 -18.66 -15.20 9.83
CA GLY A 93 -19.07 -16.02 8.69
C GLY A 93 -18.92 -15.38 7.31
N TYR A 94 -18.17 -14.29 7.17
CA TYR A 94 -17.73 -13.78 5.87
C TYR A 94 -16.61 -14.65 5.31
N LEU A 95 -16.56 -14.79 3.99
CA LEU A 95 -15.46 -15.43 3.28
C LEU A 95 -14.62 -14.35 2.61
N LEU A 96 -13.41 -14.15 3.13
CA LEU A 96 -12.45 -13.19 2.59
C LEU A 96 -11.50 -13.91 1.63
N VAL A 97 -11.27 -13.33 0.46
CA VAL A 97 -10.25 -13.83 -0.48
C VAL A 97 -9.03 -12.93 -0.37
N ILE A 98 -7.95 -13.45 0.20
CA ILE A 98 -6.66 -12.76 0.25
C ILE A 98 -5.72 -13.35 -0.80
N HIS A 99 -4.74 -12.57 -1.23
CA HIS A 99 -3.84 -12.93 -2.30
C HIS A 99 -2.42 -13.10 -1.79
N LYS A 100 -1.75 -14.18 -2.18
CA LYS A 100 -0.31 -14.36 -2.00
C LYS A 100 0.38 -14.15 -3.33
N LEU A 101 1.23 -13.13 -3.40
CA LEU A 101 2.02 -12.81 -4.58
C LEU A 101 3.29 -13.68 -4.61
N GLU A 102 3.58 -14.28 -5.76
CA GLU A 102 4.74 -15.12 -5.96
C GLU A 102 5.51 -14.73 -7.21
N ASN A 103 6.85 -14.74 -7.10
CA ASN A 103 7.75 -14.57 -8.25
C ASN A 103 8.20 -15.96 -8.77
N PRO A 104 7.77 -16.36 -9.98
CA PRO A 104 8.11 -17.66 -10.56
C PRO A 104 9.60 -17.95 -10.68
N LYS A 105 10.39 -16.89 -10.87
CA LYS A 105 11.84 -16.99 -11.06
C LYS A 105 12.57 -17.43 -9.80
N LEU A 106 11.93 -17.32 -8.64
CA LEU A 106 12.50 -17.69 -7.34
C LEU A 106 12.08 -19.09 -6.86
N PHE A 107 11.13 -19.77 -7.52
CA PHE A 107 10.71 -21.12 -7.10
C PHE A 107 11.83 -22.16 -7.21
N THR A 108 12.73 -22.05 -8.18
CA THR A 108 13.84 -23.00 -8.38
C THR A 108 14.95 -22.86 -7.32
N ARG A 109 14.94 -21.78 -6.53
CA ARG A 109 15.82 -21.58 -5.37
C ARG A 109 15.25 -22.08 -4.04
N ARG A 110 13.97 -22.48 -3.99
CA ARG A 110 13.27 -22.91 -2.77
C ARG A 110 13.59 -24.36 -2.40
N GLY A 111 14.87 -24.62 -2.15
CA GLY A 111 15.37 -25.83 -1.49
C GLY A 111 15.67 -25.62 0.01
N SER A 112 15.51 -24.41 0.54
CA SER A 112 15.79 -24.08 1.93
C SER A 112 14.60 -23.36 2.58
N TYR A 113 14.36 -23.68 3.85
CA TYR A 113 13.39 -23.12 4.80
C TYR A 113 12.74 -21.79 4.38
N ARG A 114 11.39 -21.75 4.39
CA ARG A 114 10.66 -20.47 4.35
C ARG A 114 11.09 -19.63 5.55
N GLN A 115 11.80 -18.54 5.28
CA GLN A 115 12.24 -17.57 6.27
C GLN A 115 11.01 -16.93 6.92
N THR A 116 10.73 -17.30 8.17
CA THR A 116 9.56 -16.84 8.93
C THR A 116 9.64 -15.35 9.31
N ASP A 117 10.79 -14.72 9.09
CA ASP A 117 11.10 -13.31 9.40
C ASP A 117 10.86 -12.34 8.23
N LYS A 118 10.50 -12.86 7.05
CA LYS A 118 10.25 -12.07 5.81
C LYS A 118 8.79 -12.14 5.33
N ILE A 119 7.83 -12.15 6.25
CA ILE A 119 6.40 -12.17 5.92
C ILE A 119 5.85 -10.75 5.96
N VAL A 120 5.27 -10.29 4.85
CA VAL A 120 4.70 -8.96 4.71
C VAL A 120 3.24 -9.05 4.30
N TYR A 121 2.38 -8.33 5.01
CA TYR A 121 0.96 -8.26 4.75
C TYR A 121 0.53 -6.83 4.43
N PHE A 122 0.02 -6.63 3.22
CA PHE A 122 -0.50 -5.34 2.74
C PHE A 122 -2.00 -5.27 2.95
N HIS A 123 -2.51 -4.13 3.43
CA HIS A 123 -3.95 -3.94 3.61
C HIS A 123 -4.44 -2.58 3.14
N HIS A 124 -5.48 -2.61 2.31
CA HIS A 124 -5.93 -1.47 1.50
C HIS A 124 -6.83 -0.48 2.27
N GLY A 125 -7.08 0.66 1.63
CA GLY A 125 -7.90 1.76 2.17
C GLY A 125 -9.41 1.61 1.98
N LEU A 126 -10.16 2.65 2.32
CA LEU A 126 -11.61 2.70 2.14
C LEU A 126 -11.95 2.56 0.65
N MET A 127 -12.96 1.74 0.32
CA MET A 127 -13.47 1.57 -1.06
C MET A 127 -12.40 1.19 -2.09
N THR A 128 -11.41 0.38 -1.70
CA THR A 128 -10.38 -0.16 -2.61
C THR A 128 -10.27 -1.68 -2.43
N SER A 129 -9.27 -2.30 -3.08
CA SER A 129 -8.98 -3.72 -2.94
C SER A 129 -7.47 -3.97 -2.96
N SER A 130 -7.06 -5.22 -2.81
CA SER A 130 -5.66 -5.63 -2.95
C SER A 130 -5.01 -5.21 -4.28
N GLU A 131 -5.79 -4.95 -5.34
CA GLU A 131 -5.26 -4.47 -6.62
C GLU A 131 -4.50 -3.15 -6.49
N LEU A 132 -4.90 -2.30 -5.54
CA LEU A 132 -4.32 -0.98 -5.30
C LEU A 132 -2.78 -0.99 -5.24
N PHE A 133 -2.23 -2.04 -4.63
CA PHE A 133 -0.79 -2.16 -4.39
C PHE A 133 0.01 -2.63 -5.60
N VAL A 134 -0.63 -3.12 -6.66
CA VAL A 134 0.02 -3.74 -7.84
C VAL A 134 -0.23 -2.97 -9.15
N LEU A 135 -0.72 -1.74 -9.05
CA LEU A 135 -1.10 -0.87 -10.18
C LEU A 135 -0.02 0.16 -10.54
N GLY A 136 1.22 0.02 -10.06
CA GLY A 136 2.31 0.92 -10.44
C GLY A 136 2.59 0.86 -11.94
N SER A 137 2.83 2.02 -12.56
CA SER A 137 3.13 2.14 -13.99
C SER A 137 4.45 1.46 -14.38
N THR A 138 5.31 1.21 -13.40
CA THR A 138 6.52 0.40 -13.53
C THR A 138 6.66 -0.53 -12.33
N LYS A 139 7.59 -1.48 -12.43
CA LYS A 139 7.91 -2.40 -11.34
C LYS A 139 8.51 -1.68 -10.13
N GLU A 140 9.34 -0.67 -10.36
CA GLU A 140 9.94 0.20 -9.33
C GLU A 140 8.87 0.99 -8.58
N LYS A 141 7.78 1.35 -9.25
CA LYS A 141 6.59 1.95 -8.63
C LYS A 141 5.62 0.93 -8.01
N THR A 142 6.06 -0.31 -7.78
CA THR A 142 5.21 -1.37 -7.22
C THR A 142 5.90 -2.10 -6.07
N LEU A 143 5.72 -1.61 -4.83
CA LEU A 143 6.38 -2.16 -3.64
C LEU A 143 6.21 -3.68 -3.44
N PRO A 144 5.03 -4.30 -3.62
CA PRO A 144 4.88 -5.76 -3.54
C PRO A 144 5.82 -6.53 -4.49
N TYR A 145 6.05 -6.01 -5.70
CA TYR A 145 6.95 -6.63 -6.67
C TYR A 145 8.41 -6.54 -6.21
N LEU A 146 8.82 -5.38 -5.69
CA LEU A 146 10.16 -5.18 -5.12
C LEU A 146 10.41 -6.14 -3.95
N LEU A 147 9.46 -6.28 -3.03
CA LEU A 147 9.59 -7.18 -1.88
C LEU A 147 9.60 -8.65 -2.31
N ALA A 148 8.75 -9.05 -3.28
CA ALA A 148 8.75 -10.41 -3.80
C ALA A 148 10.09 -10.78 -4.45
N ASP A 149 10.72 -9.84 -5.17
CA ASP A 149 12.05 -10.00 -5.75
C ASP A 149 13.16 -10.15 -4.69
N LEU A 150 13.03 -9.43 -3.57
CA LEU A 150 13.93 -9.52 -2.42
C LEU A 150 13.69 -10.78 -1.56
N GLY A 151 12.75 -11.65 -1.97
CA GLY A 151 12.48 -12.93 -1.34
C GLY A 151 11.50 -12.86 -0.16
N TYR A 152 10.78 -11.76 0.03
CA TYR A 152 9.71 -11.67 1.02
C TYR A 152 8.50 -12.49 0.58
N ASP A 153 7.81 -13.10 1.55
CA ASP A 153 6.49 -13.68 1.33
C ASP A 153 5.44 -12.57 1.46
N VAL A 154 4.91 -12.16 0.30
CA VAL A 154 4.00 -11.02 0.17
C VAL A 154 2.54 -11.47 0.13
N TRP A 155 1.76 -10.97 1.07
CA TRP A 155 0.32 -11.19 1.20
C TRP A 155 -0.43 -9.86 1.01
N LEU A 156 -1.56 -9.90 0.31
CA LEU A 156 -2.40 -8.73 0.01
C LEU A 156 -3.83 -9.03 0.50
N GLY A 157 -4.30 -8.25 1.47
CA GLY A 157 -5.59 -8.41 2.12
C GLY A 157 -6.76 -7.82 1.34
N ASN A 158 -7.97 -8.27 1.68
CA ASN A 158 -9.23 -7.72 1.17
C ASN A 158 -10.29 -7.70 2.27
N ASN A 159 -11.00 -6.57 2.37
CA ASN A 159 -12.13 -6.44 3.29
C ASN A 159 -13.38 -7.14 2.76
N ARG A 160 -14.21 -7.62 3.70
CA ARG A 160 -15.60 -8.00 3.40
C ARG A 160 -16.31 -6.97 2.53
N GLY A 161 -17.09 -7.44 1.57
CA GLY A 161 -17.91 -6.61 0.68
C GLY A 161 -17.19 -6.01 -0.53
N ASN A 162 -15.85 -6.00 -0.58
CA ASN A 162 -15.10 -5.53 -1.74
C ASN A 162 -15.15 -6.53 -2.92
N LYS A 163 -14.52 -6.22 -4.07
CA LYS A 163 -14.51 -7.02 -5.31
C LYS A 163 -14.28 -8.52 -5.09
N TYR A 164 -13.44 -8.88 -4.11
CA TYR A 164 -12.97 -10.24 -3.89
C TYR A 164 -13.70 -10.97 -2.75
N SER A 165 -14.28 -10.25 -1.79
CA SER A 165 -14.78 -10.84 -0.53
C SER A 165 -16.29 -10.62 -0.34
N ARG A 166 -17.10 -11.01 -1.33
CA ARG A 166 -18.58 -10.82 -1.34
C ARG A 166 -19.38 -12.07 -1.00
N LYS A 167 -18.83 -12.97 -0.19
CA LYS A 167 -19.50 -14.23 0.17
C LYS A 167 -19.60 -14.35 1.68
N HIS A 168 -20.69 -14.96 2.13
CA HIS A 168 -20.96 -15.25 3.53
C HIS A 168 -21.61 -16.63 3.62
N LEU A 169 -21.37 -17.34 4.72
CA LEU A 169 -21.93 -18.66 5.00
C LEU A 169 -23.47 -18.71 5.02
N LYS A 170 -24.14 -17.59 5.30
CA LYS A 170 -25.60 -17.53 5.55
C LYS A 170 -26.30 -16.40 4.79
N LEU A 171 -25.63 -15.27 4.63
CA LEU A 171 -26.23 -14.06 4.04
C LEU A 171 -25.90 -13.94 2.54
N SER A 172 -26.87 -13.46 1.77
CA SER A 172 -26.69 -13.09 0.37
C SER A 172 -26.29 -11.61 0.26
N VAL A 173 -25.53 -11.24 -0.77
CA VAL A 173 -25.23 -9.83 -1.10
C VAL A 173 -26.48 -8.99 -1.40
N SER A 174 -27.62 -9.63 -1.66
CA SER A 174 -28.93 -8.97 -1.81
C SER A 174 -29.55 -8.53 -0.49
N ASP A 175 -29.14 -9.14 0.62
CA ASP A 175 -29.63 -8.88 1.96
C ASP A 175 -28.90 -7.65 2.56
N PRO A 176 -29.61 -6.62 3.05
CA PRO A 176 -29.00 -5.49 3.75
C PRO A 176 -28.12 -5.91 4.94
N ARG A 177 -28.42 -7.03 5.62
CA ARG A 177 -27.62 -7.55 6.74
C ARG A 177 -26.21 -7.97 6.33
N PHE A 178 -26.02 -8.35 5.06
CA PHE A 178 -24.68 -8.62 4.52
C PHE A 178 -23.81 -7.35 4.48
N TRP A 179 -24.42 -6.17 4.43
CA TRP A 179 -23.71 -4.89 4.34
C TRP A 179 -23.70 -4.14 5.68
N ASP A 180 -24.15 -4.78 6.76
CA ASP A 180 -24.22 -4.20 8.08
C ASP A 180 -22.89 -4.33 8.82
N PHE A 181 -21.83 -3.79 8.22
CA PHE A 181 -20.48 -3.80 8.77
C PHE A 181 -19.79 -2.45 8.61
N SER A 182 -18.81 -2.16 9.46
CA SER A 182 -18.01 -0.94 9.47
C SER A 182 -16.57 -1.22 9.92
N LEU A 183 -15.84 -0.18 10.33
CA LEU A 183 -14.52 -0.32 10.94
C LEU A 183 -14.51 -1.27 12.15
N ASP A 184 -15.60 -1.32 12.91
CA ASP A 184 -15.78 -2.22 14.04
C ASP A 184 -15.58 -3.68 13.62
N GLU A 185 -16.37 -4.18 12.67
CA GLU A 185 -16.28 -5.55 12.20
C GLU A 185 -14.94 -5.87 11.51
N PHE A 186 -14.35 -4.90 10.80
CA PHE A 186 -13.01 -5.07 10.26
C PHE A 186 -11.98 -5.36 11.38
N SER A 187 -12.12 -4.65 12.50
CA SER A 187 -11.22 -4.76 13.65
C SER A 187 -11.48 -5.98 14.52
N TYR A 188 -12.74 -6.40 14.64
CA TYR A 188 -13.12 -7.57 15.42
C TYR A 188 -12.76 -8.86 14.70
N PHE A 189 -12.91 -8.90 13.38
CA PHE A 189 -12.93 -10.13 12.61
C PHE A 189 -11.93 -10.15 11.46
N ASP A 190 -12.04 -9.23 10.48
CA ASP A 190 -11.28 -9.34 9.22
C ASP A 190 -9.76 -9.34 9.45
N ILE A 191 -9.25 -8.34 10.17
CA ILE A 191 -7.81 -8.22 10.42
C ILE A 191 -7.29 -9.35 11.32
N PRO A 192 -7.87 -9.62 12.51
CA PRO A 192 -7.34 -10.67 13.38
C PRO A 192 -7.42 -12.06 12.75
N ASP A 193 -8.52 -12.39 12.05
CA ASP A 193 -8.70 -13.72 11.44
C ASP A 193 -7.75 -13.90 10.26
N THR A 194 -7.47 -12.83 9.50
CA THR A 194 -6.48 -12.84 8.42
C THR A 194 -5.05 -13.00 8.93
N ILE A 195 -4.65 -12.24 9.96
CA ILE A 195 -3.33 -12.37 10.57
C ILE A 195 -3.14 -13.79 11.13
N THR A 196 -4.16 -14.32 11.81
CA THR A 196 -4.14 -15.68 12.36
C THR A 196 -3.98 -16.72 11.26
N TYR A 197 -4.72 -16.58 10.16
CA TYR A 197 -4.59 -17.45 8.99
C TYR A 197 -3.17 -17.43 8.41
N ILE A 198 -2.60 -16.23 8.19
CA ILE A 198 -1.26 -16.09 7.63
C ILE A 198 -0.24 -16.74 8.57
N LYS A 199 -0.33 -16.54 9.89
CA LYS A 199 0.56 -17.23 10.84
C LYS A 199 0.45 -18.75 10.74
N ASN A 200 -0.78 -19.27 10.70
CA ASN A 200 -1.06 -20.71 10.62
C ASN A 200 -0.59 -21.35 9.30
N TYR A 201 -0.39 -20.55 8.25
CA TYR A 201 0.14 -21.04 6.98
C TYR A 201 1.60 -21.50 7.07
N TYR A 202 2.33 -21.09 8.11
CA TYR A 202 3.73 -21.44 8.32
C TYR A 202 3.89 -22.48 9.43
N PRO A 203 4.85 -23.42 9.30
CA PRO A 203 4.98 -24.56 10.21
C PRO A 203 5.46 -24.21 11.63
N VAL A 204 5.96 -22.99 11.88
CA VAL A 204 6.46 -22.53 13.18
C VAL A 204 5.58 -21.39 13.71
N PHE A 205 4.29 -21.69 13.94
CA PHE A 205 3.25 -20.69 14.21
C PHE A 205 3.58 -19.67 15.31
N ASP A 206 4.15 -20.12 16.44
CA ASP A 206 4.36 -19.27 17.62
C ASP A 206 5.41 -18.18 17.41
N ASP A 207 6.39 -18.41 16.53
CA ASP A 207 7.48 -17.46 16.24
C ASP A 207 7.22 -16.59 14.99
N VAL A 208 6.13 -16.84 14.27
CA VAL A 208 5.81 -16.09 13.04
C VAL A 208 5.34 -14.68 13.40
N LYS A 209 6.12 -13.68 12.97
CA LYS A 209 5.76 -12.27 13.05
C LYS A 209 5.60 -11.67 11.67
N ILE A 210 4.60 -10.82 11.51
CA ILE A 210 4.23 -10.23 10.24
C ILE A 210 4.60 -8.75 10.23
N THR A 211 5.22 -8.28 9.17
CA THR A 211 5.26 -6.84 8.87
C THR A 211 3.94 -6.46 8.23
N TYR A 212 3.19 -5.56 8.85
CA TYR A 212 1.95 -5.04 8.28
C TYR A 212 2.23 -3.73 7.53
N ILE A 213 1.79 -3.62 6.29
CA ILE A 213 1.85 -2.40 5.49
C ILE A 213 0.42 -1.95 5.18
N GLY A 214 -0.05 -0.93 5.91
CA GLY A 214 -1.39 -0.40 5.75
C GLY A 214 -1.40 0.84 4.86
N PHE A 215 -2.46 1.01 4.07
CA PHE A 215 -2.74 2.27 3.38
C PHE A 215 -4.08 2.86 3.87
N SER A 216 -4.10 4.15 4.23
CA SER A 216 -5.35 4.86 4.56
C SER A 216 -6.18 4.15 5.65
N GLN A 217 -7.44 3.79 5.38
CA GLN A 217 -8.27 2.97 6.29
C GLN A 217 -7.60 1.64 6.69
N GLY A 218 -6.72 1.09 5.86
CA GLY A 218 -5.93 -0.10 6.19
C GLY A 218 -5.07 0.09 7.44
N CYS A 219 -4.62 1.32 7.70
CA CYS A 219 -3.94 1.69 8.94
C CYS A 219 -4.89 1.69 10.13
N SER A 220 -6.05 2.36 10.01
CA SER A 220 -7.03 2.46 11.09
C SER A 220 -7.58 1.10 11.49
N GLN A 221 -7.77 0.19 10.53
CA GLN A 221 -8.19 -1.18 10.79
C GLN A 221 -7.19 -1.93 11.69
N LEU A 222 -5.88 -1.79 11.42
CA LEU A 222 -4.87 -2.38 12.31
C LEU A 222 -4.85 -1.70 13.67
N PHE A 223 -4.85 -0.35 13.73
CA PHE A 223 -4.88 0.37 15.00
C PHE A 223 -6.05 -0.07 15.88
N ALA A 224 -7.26 -0.13 15.32
CA ALA A 224 -8.44 -0.62 16.00
C ALA A 224 -8.24 -2.07 16.48
N SER A 225 -7.76 -2.96 15.61
CA SER A 225 -7.55 -4.38 15.95
C SER A 225 -6.54 -4.58 17.08
N LEU A 226 -5.39 -3.89 17.01
CA LEU A 226 -4.34 -3.96 18.03
C LEU A 226 -4.80 -3.38 19.36
N SER A 227 -5.63 -2.33 19.32
CA SER A 227 -6.20 -1.72 20.52
C SER A 227 -7.22 -2.63 21.20
N LEU A 228 -7.96 -3.44 20.45
CA LEU A 228 -9.00 -4.30 21.00
C LEU A 228 -8.52 -5.70 21.35
N ASN A 229 -7.42 -6.14 20.74
CA ASN A 229 -6.81 -7.44 20.96
C ASN A 229 -5.33 -7.27 21.32
N PRO A 230 -4.99 -7.10 22.61
CA PRO A 230 -3.61 -6.97 23.07
C PRO A 230 -2.70 -8.11 22.58
N SER A 231 -3.21 -9.35 22.51
CA SER A 231 -2.45 -10.51 22.03
C SER A 231 -2.02 -10.41 20.56
N LEU A 232 -2.73 -9.61 19.74
CA LEU A 232 -2.40 -9.40 18.34
C LEU A 232 -1.11 -8.57 18.17
N ASN A 233 -0.76 -7.72 19.15
CA ASN A 233 0.46 -6.90 19.10
C ASN A 233 1.73 -7.75 18.97
N SER A 234 1.79 -8.90 19.63
CA SER A 234 2.96 -9.79 19.56
C SER A 234 3.13 -10.47 18.19
N SER A 235 2.07 -10.50 17.38
CA SER A 235 2.07 -11.07 16.03
C SER A 235 2.58 -10.10 14.96
N ILE A 236 2.71 -8.81 15.29
CA ILE A 236 3.20 -7.79 14.35
C ILE A 236 4.66 -7.44 14.67
N LYS A 237 5.55 -7.64 13.70
CA LYS A 237 6.97 -7.28 13.79
C LYS A 237 7.17 -5.77 13.69
N LEU A 238 6.56 -5.20 12.66
CA LEU A 238 6.65 -3.80 12.29
C LEU A 238 5.34 -3.41 11.62
N PHE A 239 4.83 -2.23 11.94
CA PHE A 239 3.74 -1.61 11.21
C PHE A 239 4.26 -0.45 10.36
N VAL A 240 4.06 -0.53 9.05
CA VAL A 240 4.31 0.55 8.11
C VAL A 240 2.96 1.15 7.72
N GLY A 241 2.74 2.43 8.03
CA GLY A 241 1.53 3.15 7.67
C GLY A 241 1.78 4.11 6.51
N LEU A 242 1.05 3.94 5.41
CA LEU A 242 1.06 4.82 4.25
C LEU A 242 -0.19 5.70 4.30
N SER A 243 0.00 7.01 4.42
CA SER A 243 -1.09 7.99 4.56
C SER A 243 -2.11 7.58 5.66
N PRO A 244 -1.69 7.41 6.92
CA PRO A 244 -2.52 6.80 7.97
C PRO A 244 -3.72 7.67 8.36
N ALA A 245 -4.91 7.31 7.88
CA ALA A 245 -6.15 7.97 8.25
C ALA A 245 -6.66 7.45 9.61
N ILE A 246 -6.65 8.27 10.65
CA ILE A 246 -7.25 7.91 11.96
C ILE A 246 -8.36 8.89 12.33
N ILE A 247 -8.04 10.18 12.40
CA ILE A 247 -9.02 11.24 12.70
C ILE A 247 -8.89 12.32 11.61
N PRO A 248 -9.57 12.16 10.46
CA PRO A 248 -9.53 13.14 9.40
C PRO A 248 -10.07 14.50 9.88
N GLN A 249 -9.56 15.61 9.33
CA GLN A 249 -9.95 16.95 9.78
C GLN A 249 -11.41 17.27 9.40
N ASN A 250 -11.69 17.29 8.10
CA ASN A 250 -13.02 17.31 7.48
C ASN A 250 -12.85 17.16 5.95
N LEU A 251 -13.96 17.15 5.20
CA LEU A 251 -13.95 17.26 3.74
C LEU A 251 -13.77 18.72 3.32
N ASN A 252 -13.28 18.96 2.11
CA ASN A 252 -12.89 20.29 1.65
C ASN A 252 -14.11 21.21 1.39
N HIS A 253 -15.05 20.76 0.55
CA HIS A 253 -16.16 21.58 0.08
C HIS A 253 -17.31 21.74 1.13
N PRO A 254 -17.91 22.93 1.29
CA PRO A 254 -18.96 23.19 2.29
C PRO A 254 -20.16 22.24 2.23
N MET A 255 -20.58 21.85 1.02
CA MET A 255 -21.66 20.87 0.85
C MET A 255 -21.34 19.52 1.49
N PHE A 256 -20.10 19.05 1.37
CA PHE A 256 -19.70 17.78 1.97
C PHE A 256 -19.50 17.90 3.48
N LYS A 257 -19.01 19.04 3.97
CA LYS A 257 -19.00 19.34 5.42
C LYS A 257 -20.41 19.27 6.00
N LEU A 258 -21.41 19.79 5.27
CA LEU A 258 -22.81 19.69 5.67
C LEU A 258 -23.30 18.23 5.66
N ILE A 259 -23.00 17.46 4.61
CA ILE A 259 -23.35 16.03 4.54
C ILE A 259 -22.75 15.27 5.72
N VAL A 260 -21.45 15.47 6.02
CA VAL A 260 -20.78 14.85 7.17
C VAL A 260 -21.49 15.24 8.46
N ARG A 261 -21.80 16.53 8.67
CA ARG A 261 -22.47 17.00 9.88
C ARG A 261 -23.86 16.38 10.05
N GLN A 262 -24.67 16.37 8.99
CA GLN A 262 -26.03 15.79 9.05
C GLN A 262 -25.97 14.29 9.29
N THR A 263 -25.03 13.62 8.63
CA THR A 263 -24.83 12.18 8.76
C THR A 263 -24.36 11.78 10.16
N ALA A 264 -23.41 12.53 10.74
CA ALA A 264 -22.93 12.28 12.09
C ALA A 264 -24.04 12.45 13.15
N SER A 265 -25.04 13.30 12.87
CA SER A 265 -26.18 13.54 13.76
C SER A 265 -27.37 12.61 13.53
N ASP A 266 -27.59 12.11 12.32
CA ASP A 266 -28.67 11.17 11.99
C ASP A 266 -28.20 10.18 10.90
N ASN A 267 -27.98 8.93 11.31
CA ASN A 267 -27.62 7.83 10.42
C ASN A 267 -28.62 7.65 9.26
N ALA A 268 -29.91 7.94 9.48
CA ALA A 268 -30.95 7.78 8.48
C ALA A 268 -30.72 8.68 7.26
N PHE A 269 -30.04 9.83 7.42
CA PHE A 269 -29.74 10.75 6.33
C PHE A 269 -28.93 10.05 5.24
N LEU A 270 -27.78 9.46 5.59
CA LEU A 270 -26.92 8.81 4.60
C LEU A 270 -27.57 7.54 4.01
N TYR A 271 -28.27 6.76 4.85
CA TYR A 271 -29.02 5.60 4.38
C TYR A 271 -30.17 5.98 3.42
N SER A 272 -30.77 7.16 3.55
CA SER A 272 -31.81 7.63 2.61
C SER A 272 -31.24 7.96 1.22
N LEU A 273 -29.97 8.40 1.17
CA LEU A 273 -29.30 8.78 -0.07
C LEU A 273 -28.73 7.56 -0.82
N PHE A 274 -28.11 6.64 -0.10
CA PHE A 274 -27.33 5.54 -0.68
C PHE A 274 -27.91 4.15 -0.42
N GLY A 275 -29.00 4.06 0.34
CA GLY A 275 -29.53 2.79 0.83
C GLY A 275 -28.66 2.18 1.92
N LYS A 276 -28.95 0.92 2.29
CA LYS A 276 -28.24 0.18 3.36
C LYS A 276 -27.28 -0.90 2.83
N ARG A 277 -26.85 -0.80 1.58
CA ARG A 277 -26.07 -1.85 0.88
C ARG A 277 -24.70 -1.33 0.48
N ALA A 278 -24.23 -1.73 -0.71
CA ALA A 278 -22.94 -1.30 -1.25
C ALA A 278 -22.95 0.21 -1.55
N ILE A 279 -21.88 0.91 -1.18
CA ILE A 279 -21.65 2.29 -1.60
C ILE A 279 -21.09 2.31 -3.04
N LEU A 280 -21.66 3.17 -3.89
CA LEU A 280 -21.26 3.40 -5.30
C LEU A 280 -21.04 2.12 -6.15
N PRO A 281 -22.02 1.19 -6.24
CA PRO A 281 -21.84 -0.09 -6.92
C PRO A 281 -21.61 0.02 -8.44
N SER A 282 -21.85 1.18 -9.05
CA SER A 282 -21.70 1.43 -10.48
C SER A 282 -20.32 1.96 -10.89
N VAL A 283 -19.38 2.15 -9.96
CA VAL A 283 -18.09 2.81 -10.25
C VAL A 283 -17.31 2.09 -11.37
N SER A 284 -17.29 0.76 -11.37
CA SER A 284 -16.64 -0.05 -12.41
C SER A 284 -17.39 -0.03 -13.75
N PHE A 285 -18.69 0.26 -13.76
CA PHE A 285 -19.44 0.44 -15.01
C PHE A 285 -19.01 1.75 -15.71
N TRP A 286 -18.84 2.82 -14.93
CA TRP A 286 -18.45 4.12 -15.47
C TRP A 286 -17.02 4.12 -16.04
N SER A 287 -16.08 3.39 -15.44
CA SER A 287 -14.72 3.29 -15.98
C SER A 287 -14.68 2.66 -17.38
N VAL A 288 -15.55 1.66 -17.63
CA VAL A 288 -15.66 1.02 -18.95
C VAL A 288 -16.28 1.96 -19.99
N ILE A 289 -17.36 2.66 -19.64
CA ILE A 289 -18.09 3.52 -20.57
C ILE A 289 -17.30 4.77 -20.97
N LEU A 290 -16.61 5.38 -20.02
CA LEU A 290 -15.93 6.65 -20.24
C LEU A 290 -14.54 6.47 -20.89
N GLY A 291 -13.95 5.28 -20.78
CA GLY A 291 -12.55 5.05 -21.14
C GLY A 291 -11.58 5.76 -20.19
N PRO A 292 -10.27 5.46 -20.29
CA PRO A 292 -9.30 5.85 -19.26
C PRO A 292 -9.17 7.37 -19.08
N ARG A 293 -9.11 8.12 -20.18
CA ARG A 293 -8.87 9.57 -20.12
C ARG A 293 -10.04 10.35 -19.51
N LEU A 294 -11.26 10.10 -19.97
CA LEU A 294 -12.43 10.79 -19.43
C LEU A 294 -12.73 10.34 -18.00
N TYR A 295 -12.52 9.05 -17.71
CA TYR A 295 -12.65 8.54 -16.35
C TYR A 295 -11.66 9.22 -15.40
N GLU A 296 -10.40 9.38 -15.82
CA GLU A 296 -9.37 10.09 -15.05
C GLU A 296 -9.76 11.53 -14.73
N MET A 297 -10.23 12.29 -15.71
CA MET A 297 -10.70 13.66 -15.48
C MET A 297 -11.84 13.73 -14.45
N ILE A 298 -12.79 12.78 -14.49
CA ILE A 298 -13.91 12.73 -13.54
C ILE A 298 -13.42 12.36 -12.14
N VAL A 299 -12.51 11.40 -12.02
CA VAL A 299 -11.92 11.00 -10.74
C VAL A 299 -11.14 12.16 -10.14
N ASP A 300 -10.24 12.79 -10.89
CA ASP A 300 -9.46 13.95 -10.43
C ASP A 300 -10.37 15.09 -9.98
N LYS A 301 -11.42 15.39 -10.75
CA LYS A 301 -12.37 16.44 -10.35
C LYS A 301 -13.13 16.08 -9.08
N SER A 302 -13.47 14.80 -8.90
CA SER A 302 -14.13 14.31 -7.70
C SER A 302 -13.22 14.40 -6.47
N LEU A 303 -11.94 14.05 -6.62
CA LEU A 303 -10.93 14.15 -5.56
C LEU A 303 -10.66 15.61 -5.18
N SER A 304 -10.55 16.50 -6.16
CA SER A 304 -10.43 17.94 -5.94
C SER A 304 -11.64 18.52 -5.19
N LEU A 305 -12.87 18.11 -5.56
CA LEU A 305 -14.10 18.55 -4.90
C LEU A 305 -14.21 18.02 -3.45
N LEU A 306 -13.87 16.75 -3.21
CA LEU A 306 -13.99 16.11 -1.90
C LEU A 306 -12.87 16.54 -0.94
N PHE A 307 -11.64 16.60 -1.45
CA PHE A 307 -10.43 16.69 -0.64
C PHE A 307 -9.53 17.88 -0.97
N GLY A 308 -9.77 18.57 -2.09
CA GLY A 308 -8.90 19.68 -2.52
C GLY A 308 -7.59 19.23 -3.15
N TRP A 309 -7.50 17.95 -3.55
CA TRP A 309 -6.32 17.37 -4.18
C TRP A 309 -6.25 17.71 -5.67
N ASP A 310 -5.06 18.07 -6.12
CA ASP A 310 -4.74 18.39 -7.50
C ASP A 310 -4.04 17.22 -8.22
N GLY A 311 -3.55 16.21 -7.49
CA GLY A 311 -2.89 15.02 -8.04
C GLY A 311 -1.64 15.36 -8.84
N LYS A 312 -0.90 16.39 -8.43
CA LYS A 312 0.26 16.95 -9.17
C LYS A 312 1.44 16.00 -9.23
N ASN A 313 1.59 15.14 -8.22
CA ASN A 313 2.72 14.22 -8.12
C ASN A 313 2.44 12.87 -8.78
N ILE A 314 1.27 12.67 -9.41
CA ILE A 314 0.92 11.41 -10.07
C ILE A 314 0.83 11.67 -11.58
N SER A 315 1.73 11.06 -12.34
CA SER A 315 1.68 11.15 -13.81
C SER A 315 0.33 10.69 -14.39
N GLN A 316 -0.04 11.28 -15.52
CA GLN A 316 -1.27 10.90 -16.24
C GLN A 316 -1.31 9.40 -16.58
N LEU A 317 -0.17 8.83 -17.00
CA LEU A 317 -0.05 7.39 -17.27
C LEU A 317 -0.43 6.55 -16.03
N GLN A 318 0.08 6.92 -14.85
CA GLN A 318 -0.23 6.23 -13.61
C GLN A 318 -1.72 6.35 -13.24
N LYS A 319 -2.35 7.50 -13.46
CA LYS A 319 -3.80 7.70 -13.23
C LYS A 319 -4.65 6.85 -14.18
N GLU A 320 -4.31 6.85 -15.47
CA GLU A 320 -5.02 6.06 -16.50
C GLU A 320 -4.93 4.55 -16.25
N ILE A 321 -3.82 4.07 -15.68
CA ILE A 321 -3.62 2.67 -15.28
C ILE A 321 -4.37 2.36 -13.97
N GLY A 322 -4.21 3.21 -12.96
CA GLY A 322 -4.64 2.93 -11.59
C GLY A 322 -6.14 3.10 -11.37
N TYR A 323 -6.73 4.21 -11.83
CA TYR A 323 -8.12 4.55 -11.52
C TYR A 323 -9.15 3.49 -11.94
N PRO A 324 -9.07 2.85 -13.12
CA PRO A 324 -10.03 1.82 -13.52
C PRO A 324 -10.15 0.65 -12.54
N HIS A 325 -9.09 0.37 -11.77
CA HIS A 325 -9.00 -0.74 -10.80
C HIS A 325 -8.96 -0.28 -9.33
N MET A 326 -8.81 1.03 -9.09
CA MET A 326 -8.65 1.59 -7.74
C MET A 326 -9.87 1.31 -6.86
N PHE A 327 -11.07 1.56 -7.39
CA PHE A 327 -12.29 1.56 -6.60
C PHE A 327 -12.90 0.17 -6.46
N SER A 328 -13.34 -0.13 -5.25
CA SER A 328 -14.07 -1.32 -4.89
C SER A 328 -15.23 -1.00 -3.94
N ASN A 329 -16.19 -1.91 -3.86
CA ASN A 329 -17.37 -1.71 -3.02
C ASN A 329 -17.00 -1.79 -1.53
N SER A 330 -17.72 -1.03 -0.72
CA SER A 330 -17.80 -1.18 0.74
C SER A 330 -19.27 -1.07 1.16
N SER A 331 -19.58 -1.17 2.45
CA SER A 331 -20.91 -0.85 2.95
C SER A 331 -21.13 0.67 3.06
N VAL A 332 -22.38 1.11 2.93
CA VAL A 332 -22.76 2.49 3.32
C VAL A 332 -22.49 2.74 4.80
N LYS A 333 -22.64 1.72 5.67
CA LYS A 333 -22.33 1.79 7.10
C LYS A 333 -20.84 2.10 7.36
N SER A 334 -19.92 1.60 6.54
CA SER A 334 -18.49 1.93 6.63
C SER A 334 -18.21 3.41 6.33
N LEU A 335 -18.87 3.99 5.33
CA LEU A 335 -18.75 5.43 5.05
C LEU A 335 -19.40 6.28 6.15
N LEU A 336 -20.57 5.84 6.63
CA LEU A 336 -21.28 6.45 7.74
C LEU A 336 -20.39 6.54 8.99
N HIS A 337 -19.70 5.46 9.33
CA HIS A 337 -18.78 5.41 10.45
C HIS A 337 -17.66 6.48 10.32
N TRP A 338 -17.07 6.62 9.14
CA TRP A 338 -16.08 7.69 8.92
C TRP A 338 -16.64 9.09 9.14
N PHE A 339 -17.87 9.36 8.72
CA PHE A 339 -18.51 10.64 8.97
C PHE A 339 -18.79 10.87 10.45
N GLN A 340 -19.13 9.82 11.21
CA GLN A 340 -19.24 9.90 12.67
C GLN A 340 -17.88 10.23 13.32
N ILE A 341 -16.78 9.59 12.90
CA ILE A 341 -15.43 9.88 13.40
C ILE A 341 -15.02 11.34 13.12
N ILE A 342 -15.26 11.84 11.90
CA ILE A 342 -14.99 13.23 11.54
C ILE A 342 -15.84 14.19 12.38
N GLY A 343 -17.14 13.91 12.52
CA GLY A 343 -18.07 14.72 13.31
C GLY A 343 -17.69 14.77 14.80
N ALA A 344 -17.32 13.62 15.37
CA ALA A 344 -16.88 13.49 16.76
C ALA A 344 -15.44 13.98 16.99
N LYS A 345 -14.65 14.15 15.91
CA LYS A 345 -13.20 14.44 15.94
C LYS A 345 -12.44 13.46 16.84
N ARG A 346 -12.88 12.21 16.86
CA ARG A 346 -12.37 11.17 17.75
C ARG A 346 -12.46 9.82 17.09
N PHE A 347 -11.41 9.03 17.21
CA PHE A 347 -11.39 7.66 16.72
C PHE A 347 -12.18 6.76 17.67
N GLN A 348 -13.37 6.35 17.24
CA GLN A 348 -14.37 5.70 18.08
C GLN A 348 -15.11 4.61 17.32
N MET A 349 -15.79 3.75 18.06
CA MET A 349 -16.65 2.70 17.52
C MET A 349 -17.90 3.27 16.84
N PHE A 350 -18.61 2.42 16.10
CA PHE A 350 -19.80 2.84 15.38
C PHE A 350 -20.94 3.20 16.34
N ASN A 351 -21.59 4.33 16.11
CA ASN A 351 -22.81 4.67 16.83
C ASN A 351 -24.04 4.15 16.08
N GLU A 352 -24.66 3.09 16.58
CA GLU A 352 -25.87 2.49 15.99
C GLU A 352 -27.08 3.42 16.04
N THR A 353 -27.26 4.09 17.17
CA THR A 353 -28.38 4.97 17.42
C THR A 353 -27.86 6.39 17.62
N CYS A 354 -27.86 7.19 16.56
CA CYS A 354 -27.81 8.65 16.71
C CYS A 354 -29.11 9.21 17.35
N ASP A 355 -30.09 8.33 17.62
CA ASP A 355 -31.32 8.68 18.32
C ASP A 355 -31.09 8.80 19.83
N PHE A 356 -31.56 9.92 20.35
CA PHE A 356 -31.49 10.27 21.76
C PHE A 356 -32.77 9.76 22.43
N GLY A 357 -32.76 8.57 23.02
CA GLY A 357 -33.91 8.02 23.78
C GLY A 357 -35.12 7.60 22.93
N LEU A 358 -36.26 7.34 23.58
CA LEU A 358 -37.49 6.82 22.94
C LEU A 358 -38.13 7.75 21.90
N THR A 359 -37.74 9.03 21.82
CA THR A 359 -38.33 10.01 20.89
C THR A 359 -37.28 10.95 20.31
N ARG A 360 -37.52 11.46 19.08
CA ARG A 360 -36.67 12.50 18.47
C ARG A 360 -36.71 13.85 19.22
N LEU A 361 -37.56 14.03 20.23
CA LEU A 361 -37.65 15.28 20.98
C LEU A 361 -36.42 15.51 21.87
N SER A 362 -35.82 14.44 22.40
CA SER A 362 -34.59 14.52 23.20
C SER A 362 -33.38 14.97 22.38
N SER A 363 -33.43 14.83 21.05
CA SER A 363 -32.41 15.37 20.16
C SER A 363 -32.51 16.89 19.97
N LEU A 364 -33.62 17.52 20.34
CA LEU A 364 -33.79 18.98 20.24
C LEU A 364 -33.13 19.75 21.39
N SER A 365 -32.67 19.05 22.43
CA SER A 365 -32.02 19.64 23.60
C SER A 365 -30.54 19.26 23.66
N GLU A 366 -29.64 20.22 23.42
CA GLU A 366 -28.18 20.01 23.56
C GLU A 366 -27.77 19.46 24.93
N SER A 367 -28.49 19.85 25.99
CA SER A 367 -28.23 19.35 27.36
C SER A 367 -28.58 17.87 27.52
N SER A 368 -29.64 17.41 26.85
CA SER A 368 -30.02 15.99 26.82
C SER A 368 -29.07 15.18 25.95
N GLN A 369 -28.59 15.75 24.84
CA GLN A 369 -27.57 15.12 23.98
C GLN A 369 -26.26 14.86 24.75
N LYS A 370 -25.79 15.83 25.55
CA LYS A 370 -24.56 15.69 26.35
C LYS A 370 -24.65 14.65 27.48
N LYS A 371 -25.86 14.26 27.90
CA LYS A 371 -26.10 13.24 28.94
C LYS A 371 -26.50 11.87 28.38
N SER A 372 -26.47 11.71 27.06
CA SER A 372 -26.89 10.50 26.36
C SER A 372 -25.77 9.46 26.24
N ASN A 373 -26.00 8.41 25.45
CA ASN A 373 -25.04 7.33 25.23
C ASN A 373 -23.69 7.87 24.72
N LEU A 374 -22.62 7.58 25.48
CA LEU A 374 -21.26 7.92 25.09
C LEU A 374 -20.66 6.73 24.32
N VAL A 375 -20.39 6.96 23.04
CA VAL A 375 -19.76 5.97 22.17
C VAL A 375 -18.36 5.64 22.71
N ALA A 376 -17.97 4.37 22.71
CA ALA A 376 -16.64 3.98 23.16
C ALA A 376 -15.55 4.40 22.15
N PRO A 377 -14.41 4.96 22.59
CA PRO A 377 -13.24 5.12 21.72
C PRO A 377 -12.59 3.76 21.44
N PHE A 378 -11.82 3.67 20.36
CA PHE A 378 -10.82 2.60 20.28
C PHE A 378 -9.68 2.90 21.26
N PRO A 379 -9.32 1.99 22.19
CA PRO A 379 -8.35 2.24 23.25
C PRO A 379 -6.91 2.11 22.74
N ILE A 380 -6.53 2.91 21.73
CA ILE A 380 -5.21 2.79 21.06
C ILE A 380 -4.08 2.93 22.08
N ALA A 381 -4.10 3.99 22.89
CA ALA A 381 -3.00 4.25 23.81
C ALA A 381 -2.80 3.12 24.84
N ASP A 382 -3.86 2.45 25.29
CA ASP A 382 -3.79 1.50 26.39
C ASP A 382 -3.08 0.19 26.02
N HIS A 383 -3.24 -0.26 24.77
CA HIS A 383 -2.85 -1.62 24.36
C HIS A 383 -1.83 -1.67 23.21
N LEU A 384 -1.56 -0.55 22.55
CA LEU A 384 -0.66 -0.53 21.40
C LEU A 384 0.80 -0.76 21.80
N ASN A 385 1.45 -1.76 21.21
CA ASN A 385 2.84 -2.09 21.52
C ASN A 385 3.57 -2.70 20.31
N VAL A 386 3.71 -1.92 19.24
CA VAL A 386 4.30 -2.38 17.97
C VAL A 386 5.23 -1.29 17.42
N PRO A 387 6.45 -1.61 16.95
CA PRO A 387 7.28 -0.65 16.20
C PRO A 387 6.55 -0.11 14.95
N MET A 388 6.61 1.20 14.71
CA MET A 388 5.87 1.85 13.64
C MET A 388 6.71 2.79 12.79
N LEU A 389 6.47 2.75 11.49
CA LEU A 389 7.01 3.68 10.50
C LEU A 389 5.85 4.28 9.71
N LEU A 390 5.52 5.55 9.98
CA LEU A 390 4.37 6.22 9.36
C LEU A 390 4.82 7.27 8.34
N PHE A 391 4.40 7.08 7.09
CA PHE A 391 4.60 8.02 5.99
C PHE A 391 3.34 8.88 5.84
N TYR A 392 3.51 10.20 5.82
CA TYR A 392 2.41 11.15 5.65
C TYR A 392 2.82 12.33 4.77
N GLY A 393 1.86 12.87 4.03
CA GLY A 393 2.00 14.11 3.29
C GLY A 393 1.46 15.29 4.08
N ASP A 394 2.01 16.48 3.84
CA ASP A 394 1.55 17.75 4.42
C ASP A 394 0.33 18.35 3.69
N GLU A 395 0.07 17.93 2.44
CA GLU A 395 -1.12 18.32 1.65
C GLU A 395 -2.28 17.30 1.77
N ASP A 396 -2.11 16.25 2.59
CA ASP A 396 -3.14 15.23 2.83
C ASP A 396 -4.10 15.61 3.97
N ILE A 397 -5.26 16.16 3.61
CA ILE A 397 -6.28 16.58 4.59
C ILE A 397 -6.90 15.41 5.40
N LEU A 398 -6.74 14.16 4.96
CA LEU A 398 -7.25 13.00 5.68
C LEU A 398 -6.33 12.57 6.82
N VAL A 399 -5.09 13.06 6.85
CA VAL A 399 -4.10 12.72 7.85
C VAL A 399 -3.78 13.94 8.71
N ASP A 400 -4.40 14.00 9.89
CA ASP A 400 -3.95 14.89 10.95
C ASP A 400 -2.84 14.18 11.73
N ILE A 401 -1.58 14.40 11.33
CA ILE A 401 -0.45 13.68 11.91
C ILE A 401 -0.23 14.01 13.38
N ASN A 402 -0.55 15.25 13.80
CA ASN A 402 -0.41 15.67 15.19
C ASN A 402 -1.41 14.94 16.07
N LYS A 403 -2.69 14.88 15.66
CA LYS A 403 -3.68 14.06 16.37
C LYS A 403 -3.32 12.58 16.37
N THR A 404 -2.83 12.07 15.24
CA THR A 404 -2.39 10.66 15.12
C THR A 404 -1.27 10.36 16.11
N LYS A 405 -0.23 11.20 16.16
CA LYS A 405 0.86 11.09 17.12
C LYS A 405 0.35 11.11 18.56
N ASN A 406 -0.49 12.08 18.91
CA ASN A 406 -1.04 12.25 20.25
C ASN A 406 -1.82 11.00 20.71
N VAL A 407 -2.67 10.45 19.85
CA VAL A 407 -3.42 9.21 20.12
C VAL A 407 -2.49 8.02 20.37
N ILE A 408 -1.33 7.99 19.72
CA ILE A 408 -0.36 6.90 19.85
C ILE A 408 0.52 7.06 21.09
N VAL A 409 0.93 8.28 21.46
CA VAL A 409 2.01 8.49 22.46
C VAL A 409 1.58 9.15 23.77
N ASP A 410 0.49 9.91 23.82
CA ASP A 410 0.21 10.79 24.97
C ASP A 410 -0.04 10.02 26.26
N ASN A 411 -0.66 8.83 26.16
CA ASN A 411 -0.87 7.91 27.29
C ASN A 411 -0.12 6.59 27.12
N ASN A 412 0.91 6.55 26.27
CA ASN A 412 1.70 5.35 26.01
C ASN A 412 3.17 5.71 25.74
N GLU A 413 3.94 5.82 26.81
CA GLU A 413 5.33 6.27 26.74
C GLU A 413 6.23 5.29 25.97
N ILE A 414 5.92 4.00 26.01
CA ILE A 414 6.66 2.94 25.28
C ILE A 414 6.62 3.20 23.77
N MET A 415 5.55 3.81 23.27
CA MET A 415 5.41 4.10 21.85
C MET A 415 6.27 5.29 21.37
N ARG A 416 6.80 6.14 22.28
CA ARG A 416 7.64 7.28 21.89
C ARG A 416 8.93 6.87 21.17
N GLU A 417 9.54 5.77 21.61
CA GLU A 417 10.77 5.22 20.99
C GLU A 417 10.46 4.30 19.81
N LYS A 418 9.21 3.82 19.70
CA LYS A 418 8.77 2.88 18.68
C LYS A 418 8.14 3.54 17.47
N LEU A 419 7.71 4.80 17.58
CA LEU A 419 7.05 5.55 16.52
C LEU A 419 8.06 6.41 15.74
N GLN A 420 8.23 6.10 14.46
CA GLN A 420 8.95 6.95 13.52
C GLN A 420 7.98 7.55 12.51
N LEU A 421 8.05 8.88 12.35
CA LEU A 421 7.25 9.65 11.39
C LEU A 421 8.15 10.12 10.24
N ILE A 422 7.70 9.91 9.01
CA ILE A 422 8.38 10.36 7.79
C ILE A 422 7.43 11.29 7.03
N LEU A 423 7.82 12.55 6.93
CA LEU A 423 7.15 13.51 6.07
C LEU A 423 7.56 13.30 4.61
N CYS A 424 6.58 13.15 3.74
CA CYS A 424 6.72 13.20 2.29
C CYS A 424 6.22 14.58 1.83
N GLN A 425 7.15 15.48 1.56
CA GLN A 425 6.80 16.89 1.32
C GLN A 425 6.02 17.07 0.01
N GLY A 426 4.93 17.83 0.08
CA GLY A 426 4.02 18.08 -1.02
C GLY A 426 3.14 16.89 -1.39
N TYR A 427 3.17 15.78 -0.62
CA TYR A 427 2.39 14.59 -0.93
C TYR A 427 0.92 14.79 -0.52
N GLU A 428 0.04 14.35 -1.40
CA GLU A 428 -1.37 14.10 -1.15
C GLU A 428 -1.58 12.62 -0.77
N HIS A 429 -2.84 12.20 -0.60
CA HIS A 429 -3.15 10.90 0.00
C HIS A 429 -2.64 9.69 -0.79
N MET A 430 -2.78 9.69 -2.12
CA MET A 430 -2.38 8.57 -2.99
C MET A 430 -0.89 8.57 -3.34
N ASP A 431 -0.18 9.66 -3.08
CA ASP A 431 1.20 9.84 -3.53
C ASP A 431 2.17 8.85 -2.84
N THR A 432 1.83 8.39 -1.62
CA THR A 432 2.61 7.35 -0.91
C THR A 432 2.56 5.97 -1.59
N LEU A 433 1.74 5.81 -2.63
CA LEU A 433 1.69 4.63 -3.49
C LEU A 433 2.08 4.94 -4.94
N TRP A 434 1.62 6.08 -5.48
CA TRP A 434 1.64 6.36 -6.92
C TRP A 434 2.40 7.63 -7.31
N GLY A 435 2.98 8.33 -6.33
CA GLY A 435 3.77 9.52 -6.59
C GLY A 435 4.94 9.26 -7.54
N ASP A 436 5.35 10.25 -8.30
CA ASP A 436 6.40 10.08 -9.30
C ASP A 436 7.75 9.72 -8.68
N ASN A 437 8.03 10.23 -7.48
CA ASN A 437 9.23 9.95 -6.69
C ASN A 437 9.00 8.90 -5.58
N VAL A 438 7.87 8.18 -5.59
CA VAL A 438 7.48 7.26 -4.49
C VAL A 438 8.54 6.19 -4.19
N TYR A 439 9.29 5.76 -5.21
CA TYR A 439 10.35 4.79 -5.05
C TYR A 439 11.41 5.28 -4.04
N GLU A 440 11.93 6.50 -4.23
CA GLU A 440 12.97 7.08 -3.37
C GLU A 440 12.38 7.58 -2.04
N ASP A 441 11.24 8.27 -2.10
CA ASP A 441 10.68 8.95 -0.94
C ASP A 441 10.09 7.99 0.09
N VAL A 442 9.59 6.83 -0.37
CA VAL A 442 8.82 5.88 0.43
C VAL A 442 9.41 4.47 0.35
N PHE A 443 9.50 3.86 -0.83
CA PHE A 443 9.77 2.42 -0.95
C PHE A 443 11.19 2.04 -0.53
N VAL A 444 12.20 2.81 -0.92
CA VAL A 444 13.59 2.59 -0.50
C VAL A 444 13.69 2.60 1.03
N LYS A 445 13.09 3.60 1.69
CA LYS A 445 13.11 3.71 3.16
C LYS A 445 12.43 2.52 3.86
N ILE A 446 11.34 2.01 3.28
CA ILE A 446 10.67 0.80 3.79
C ILE A 446 11.61 -0.40 3.64
N ILE A 447 12.18 -0.62 2.45
CA ILE A 447 13.07 -1.74 2.18
C ILE A 447 14.29 -1.70 3.10
N GLU A 448 14.92 -0.54 3.26
CA GLU A 448 16.06 -0.35 4.17
C GLU A 448 15.69 -0.72 5.61
N ARG A 449 14.52 -0.28 6.09
CA ARG A 449 14.05 -0.62 7.44
C ARG A 449 13.83 -2.12 7.61
N LEU A 450 13.21 -2.79 6.63
CA LEU A 450 12.98 -4.24 6.68
C LEU A 450 14.28 -5.04 6.69
N GLU A 451 15.30 -4.61 5.92
CA GLU A 451 16.60 -5.26 5.88
C GLU A 451 17.44 -4.99 7.14
N GLN A 452 17.34 -3.80 7.75
CA GLN A 452 17.97 -3.50 9.04
C GLN A 452 17.44 -4.40 10.15
N ASP A 453 16.12 -4.55 10.26
CA ASP A 453 15.47 -5.41 11.25
C ASP A 453 15.82 -6.89 11.03
N SER A 454 16.12 -7.29 9.79
CA SER A 454 16.56 -8.66 9.47
C SER A 454 18.02 -8.91 9.90
N LYS A 455 18.91 -7.92 9.73
CA LYS A 455 20.32 -8.03 10.15
C LYS A 455 20.51 -8.00 11.67
N GLY A 456 19.76 -7.15 12.38
CA GLY A 456 19.81 -7.07 13.84
C GLY A 456 19.44 -8.38 14.55
N ASN A 457 18.60 -9.21 13.92
CA ASN A 457 18.27 -10.55 14.42
C ASN A 457 19.38 -11.59 14.15
N ILE A 458 20.15 -11.43 13.09
CA ILE A 458 21.29 -12.31 12.78
C ILE A 458 22.45 -12.03 13.75
N ASP A 459 22.73 -10.76 14.04
CA ASP A 459 23.78 -10.35 14.98
C ASP A 459 23.43 -10.65 16.45
N ASN A 460 22.14 -10.69 16.81
CA ASN A 460 21.70 -11.12 18.15
C ASN A 460 21.61 -12.66 18.31
N GLY A 461 21.57 -13.41 17.20
CA GLY A 461 21.63 -14.88 17.21
C GLY A 461 23.04 -15.45 17.14
N ILE A 462 24.03 -14.63 16.78
CA ILE A 462 25.45 -14.94 16.78
C ILE A 462 26.12 -13.86 17.61
N GLY A 463 26.27 -14.09 18.91
CA GLY A 463 26.92 -13.14 19.82
C GLY A 463 28.32 -12.78 19.34
N VAL A 464 28.44 -11.71 18.55
CA VAL A 464 29.70 -11.14 18.09
C VAL A 464 29.56 -9.63 18.17
N ASN A 465 30.14 -9.08 19.25
CA ASN A 465 30.56 -7.70 19.29
C ASN A 465 31.43 -7.43 18.06
N ASN A 466 31.04 -6.48 17.20
CA ASN A 466 31.92 -5.42 16.71
C ASN A 466 31.18 -4.42 15.82
N LYS A 467 31.19 -3.16 16.29
CA LYS A 467 30.96 -1.97 15.46
C LYS A 467 32.09 -1.85 14.44
N THR A 468 31.78 -1.93 13.14
CA THR A 468 32.67 -1.38 12.11
C THR A 468 31.84 -0.73 11.02
N SER A 469 31.85 0.60 11.02
CA SER A 469 31.24 1.46 10.01
C SER A 469 31.95 1.28 8.67
N ILE A 470 31.19 1.08 7.59
CA ILE A 470 31.73 0.97 6.23
C ILE A 470 31.98 2.38 5.69
N ALA A 471 33.26 2.74 5.50
CA ALA A 471 33.66 3.93 4.76
C ALA A 471 33.72 3.63 3.25
N SER A 472 33.34 4.63 2.46
CA SER A 472 33.24 4.61 0.99
C SER A 472 34.60 4.38 0.30
N ILE A 473 34.59 3.59 -0.78
CA ILE A 473 35.74 3.38 -1.67
C ILE A 473 35.55 4.28 -2.91
N SER A 474 36.49 5.21 -3.12
CA SER A 474 36.60 5.99 -4.36
C SER A 474 37.76 5.44 -5.19
N LEU A 475 37.53 5.18 -6.47
CA LEU A 475 38.55 4.78 -7.45
C LEU A 475 38.76 5.94 -8.42
N GLN A 476 39.97 6.51 -8.46
CA GLN A 476 40.39 7.35 -9.58
C GLN A 476 41.21 6.52 -10.58
N PRO A 477 40.99 6.68 -11.90
CA PRO A 477 41.77 6.00 -12.92
C PRO A 477 43.04 6.78 -13.21
N ASP A 478 44.19 6.11 -13.11
CA ASP A 478 45.48 6.69 -13.51
C ASP A 478 45.91 6.19 -14.89
N SER A 479 46.46 7.10 -15.68
CA SER A 479 46.69 6.98 -17.11
C SER A 479 48.07 6.42 -17.45
N SER A 480 48.15 5.32 -18.22
CA SER A 480 49.35 5.01 -19.01
C SER A 480 49.06 4.04 -20.17
N LYS A 481 49.66 4.35 -21.33
CA LYS A 481 49.63 3.60 -22.61
C LYS A 481 50.71 2.50 -22.60
N SER A 482 50.44 1.31 -23.16
CA SER A 482 51.08 0.79 -24.41
C SER A 482 50.99 -0.74 -24.61
N THR A 483 50.60 -1.12 -25.84
CA THR A 483 51.11 -2.17 -26.76
C THR A 483 51.01 -3.68 -26.50
N ASN A 484 50.67 -4.34 -27.62
CA ASN A 484 50.49 -5.75 -27.93
C ASN A 484 51.52 -6.75 -27.39
N GLY A 485 51.01 -7.94 -27.05
CA GLY A 485 51.76 -9.20 -26.98
C GLY A 485 51.20 -10.17 -25.94
N ASN A 486 50.73 -11.34 -26.36
CA ASN A 486 50.30 -12.44 -25.49
C ASN A 486 51.35 -12.76 -24.43
N LYS A 487 51.10 -12.36 -23.17
CA LYS A 487 51.86 -12.78 -21.98
C LYS A 487 51.01 -12.61 -20.72
N THR A 488 51.01 -13.64 -19.88
CA THR A 488 50.48 -13.67 -18.53
C THR A 488 51.04 -12.51 -17.70
N LEU A 489 50.17 -11.62 -17.21
CA LEU A 489 50.55 -10.51 -16.34
C LEU A 489 50.25 -10.87 -14.88
N GLU A 490 51.30 -11.13 -14.10
CA GLU A 490 51.25 -11.02 -12.64
C GLU A 490 51.66 -9.58 -12.28
N LYS A 491 50.73 -8.78 -11.76
CA LYS A 491 51.04 -7.46 -11.18
C LYS A 491 50.86 -7.52 -9.67
N PRO A 492 51.87 -7.18 -8.86
CA PRO A 492 51.68 -6.90 -7.44
C PRO A 492 51.05 -5.51 -7.29
N ILE A 493 50.04 -5.36 -6.42
CA ILE A 493 49.58 -4.06 -5.94
C ILE A 493 49.99 -3.93 -4.47
N THR A 494 50.56 -2.76 -4.18
CA THR A 494 51.17 -2.28 -2.94
C THR A 494 50.17 -2.00 -1.82
N ASN A 495 50.59 -2.39 -0.60
CA ASN A 495 50.30 -1.87 0.76
C ASN A 495 48.94 -1.22 1.06
N ILE A 496 48.14 -1.90 1.88
CA ILE A 496 47.00 -1.33 2.61
C ILE A 496 47.48 -0.99 4.04
N VAL A 497 47.50 0.30 4.41
CA VAL A 497 47.77 0.74 5.78
C VAL A 497 46.44 0.97 6.49
N ILE A 498 46.19 0.22 7.56
CA ILE A 498 45.04 0.40 8.46
C ILE A 498 45.53 1.15 9.69
N ASN A 499 45.20 2.44 9.83
CA ASN A 499 45.43 3.18 11.06
C ASN A 499 44.21 3.00 12.00
N GLY A 500 44.30 2.02 12.89
CA GLY A 500 43.44 1.89 14.07
C GLY A 500 44.26 2.07 15.33
N ASN A 501 43.73 2.81 16.31
CA ASN A 501 44.37 2.96 17.62
C ASN A 501 44.55 1.57 18.28
N ASN A 502 45.78 1.29 18.69
CA ASN A 502 46.36 0.04 19.23
C ASN A 502 47.06 -0.85 18.19
N THR A 503 48.37 -0.63 18.13
CA THR A 503 49.48 -1.45 17.63
C THR A 503 49.23 -2.96 17.44
N ARG A 504 49.17 -3.40 16.17
CA ARG A 504 49.93 -4.54 15.60
C ARG A 504 49.59 -4.71 14.11
N GLU A 505 50.60 -4.61 13.26
CA GLU A 505 50.51 -4.82 11.81
C GLU A 505 50.05 -6.26 11.49
N GLN A 506 49.04 -6.40 10.61
CA GLN A 506 48.67 -7.68 9.98
C GLN A 506 48.80 -7.55 8.45
N TYR A 507 49.60 -8.43 7.84
CA TYR A 507 49.83 -8.46 6.40
C TYR A 507 48.85 -9.42 5.72
N ILE A 508 48.19 -8.97 4.65
CA ILE A 508 47.34 -9.81 3.77
C ILE A 508 48.03 -9.87 2.40
N ASN A 509 48.46 -11.07 1.98
CA ASN A 509 48.96 -11.30 0.62
C ASN A 509 47.84 -11.91 -0.25
N GLY A 510 47.45 -11.22 -1.33
CA GLY A 510 46.52 -11.72 -2.35
C GLY A 510 47.20 -11.80 -3.71
N HIS A 511 46.91 -12.86 -4.47
CA HIS A 511 47.37 -13.02 -5.85
C HIS A 511 46.18 -13.28 -6.78
N ASN A 512 46.10 -12.55 -7.89
CA ASN A 512 45.16 -12.81 -8.98
C ASN A 512 45.89 -13.53 -10.12
N LYS A 513 45.32 -14.62 -10.62
CA LYS A 513 45.83 -15.34 -11.80
C LYS A 513 44.79 -15.26 -12.92
N ILE A 514 45.21 -14.70 -14.05
CA ILE A 514 44.39 -14.59 -15.27
C ILE A 514 44.98 -15.53 -16.32
N THR A 515 44.16 -16.42 -16.87
CA THR A 515 44.55 -17.35 -17.94
C THR A 515 43.50 -17.32 -19.03
N GLU A 516 43.96 -17.24 -20.28
CA GLU A 516 43.15 -17.16 -21.50
C GLU A 516 43.23 -18.50 -22.25
N GLN A 517 42.07 -19.11 -22.54
CA GLN A 517 41.97 -20.30 -23.38
C GLN A 517 40.68 -20.20 -24.22
N GLU A 518 40.82 -20.39 -25.55
CA GLU A 518 39.73 -20.54 -26.52
C GLU A 518 38.56 -19.55 -26.35
N GLY A 519 38.85 -18.25 -26.40
CA GLY A 519 37.82 -17.20 -26.45
C GLY A 519 37.06 -16.92 -25.15
N ASN A 520 37.46 -17.52 -24.02
CA ASN A 520 36.90 -17.24 -22.69
C ASN A 520 37.99 -16.75 -21.71
N MET A 521 37.71 -15.67 -20.99
CA MET A 521 38.62 -15.12 -19.97
C MET A 521 38.28 -15.70 -18.60
N LYS A 522 39.23 -16.42 -17.98
CA LYS A 522 39.04 -17.05 -16.67
C LYS A 522 39.82 -16.27 -15.61
N VAL A 523 39.09 -15.61 -14.71
CA VAL A 523 39.68 -14.86 -13.57
C VAL A 523 39.50 -15.67 -12.30
N THR A 524 40.61 -16.01 -11.64
CA THR A 524 40.59 -16.72 -10.36
C THR A 524 41.18 -15.81 -9.29
N ASN A 525 40.35 -15.44 -8.31
CA ASN A 525 40.79 -14.71 -7.12
C ASN A 525 41.02 -15.73 -5.99
N ARG A 526 42.23 -15.76 -5.45
CA ARG A 526 42.57 -16.59 -4.28
C ARG A 526 42.97 -15.67 -3.14
N ILE A 527 42.22 -15.75 -2.04
CA ILE A 527 42.53 -15.02 -0.81
C ILE A 527 42.85 -16.07 0.24
N VAL A 528 44.08 -16.04 0.76
CA VAL A 528 44.52 -16.90 1.85
C VAL A 528 44.55 -16.05 3.12
N LEU A 529 43.70 -16.37 4.09
CA LEU A 529 43.72 -15.77 5.41
C LEU A 529 44.45 -16.74 6.35
N GLU A 530 45.60 -16.33 6.89
CA GLU A 530 46.31 -17.11 7.91
C GLU A 530 46.00 -16.53 9.29
N HIS A 531 45.33 -17.32 10.13
CA HIS A 531 45.23 -17.08 11.57
C HIS A 531 45.63 -18.35 12.33
N LYS A 532 46.52 -18.16 13.32
CA LYS A 532 47.21 -19.18 14.15
C LYS A 532 46.45 -20.52 14.25
N ASP A 533 46.86 -21.46 13.40
CA ASP A 533 46.49 -22.89 13.37
C ASP A 533 45.25 -23.31 12.57
N ASN A 534 44.66 -22.45 11.72
CA ASN A 534 43.71 -22.89 10.68
C ASN A 534 43.91 -22.17 9.34
N LYS A 535 44.13 -22.94 8.27
CA LYS A 535 44.13 -22.45 6.87
C LYS A 535 42.74 -22.56 6.27
N ILE A 536 42.12 -21.43 5.95
CA ILE A 536 40.86 -21.38 5.19
C ILE A 536 41.18 -20.89 3.79
N ASP A 537 41.02 -21.75 2.78
CA ASP A 537 41.23 -21.41 1.37
C ASP A 537 39.88 -21.03 0.74
N ILE A 538 39.68 -19.73 0.49
CA ILE A 538 38.47 -19.23 -0.16
C ILE A 538 38.81 -18.99 -1.62
N SER A 539 38.39 -19.91 -2.49
CA SER A 539 38.49 -19.75 -3.94
C SER A 539 37.13 -19.38 -4.53
N ASN A 540 37.05 -18.23 -5.20
CA ASN A 540 35.85 -17.81 -5.91
C ASN A 540 36.12 -17.87 -7.41
N ARG A 541 35.35 -18.68 -8.15
CA ARG A 541 35.49 -18.86 -9.60
C ARG A 541 34.36 -18.14 -10.31
N LYS A 542 34.70 -17.16 -11.16
CA LYS A 542 33.72 -16.47 -12.01
C LYS A 542 34.11 -16.69 -13.48
N LEU A 543 33.20 -17.28 -14.25
CA LEU A 543 33.29 -17.37 -15.71
C LEU A 543 32.58 -16.16 -16.30
N ILE A 544 33.27 -15.43 -17.18
CA ILE A 544 32.68 -14.28 -17.89
C ILE A 544 32.72 -14.60 -19.39
N ASN A 545 31.55 -14.81 -19.98
CA ASN A 545 31.40 -14.99 -21.42
C ASN A 545 31.14 -13.61 -22.04
N TYR A 546 31.97 -13.18 -22.97
CA TYR A 546 31.71 -12.01 -23.82
C TYR A 546 31.46 -12.49 -25.26
N ARG A 547 30.38 -12.02 -25.89
CA ARG A 547 30.19 -12.07 -27.35
C ARG A 547 30.70 -10.75 -27.91
N VAL A 548 31.66 -10.81 -28.82
CA VAL A 548 32.14 -9.66 -29.60
C VAL A 548 31.09 -9.37 -30.67
N TYR A 549 30.54 -8.14 -30.70
CA TYR A 549 29.84 -7.57 -31.85
C TYR A 549 30.76 -6.56 -32.53
#